data_AF-X0UYD4-F1
#
_entry.id   AF-X0UYD4-F1
#
_cell.length_a   1.000
_cell.length_b   1.000
_cell.length_c   1.000
_cell.angle_alpha   90.00
_cell.angle_beta   90.00
_cell.angle_gamma   90.00
#
_symmetry.space_group_name_H-M   'P 1'
#
loop_
_entity.id
_entity.type
_entity.pdbx_description
1 polymer ?
#
loop_
_entity_poly.entity_id
_entity_poly.type
_entity_poly.pdbx_seq_one_letter_code
_entity_poly.pdbx_strand_id
1 'polypeptide(L)'
;IFRVFSTQYSKKSIKTIPVGIFSVFKRIVGSTIFFLCVLSFFGQEHFSEIFKPFFRIDIAIYMGVIISLGLFVWYKGMTGSTSSNLAIANSFQPVAGVMFAYIIVGEIPSRAQLFGGITIMTGVFIALITVIKTGQKKRLDDLSESRSFTDV
;
A
#
# COMPACT_ATOMS: atom_id res chain seq x y z
N ILE A 1 5.96 -12.91 13.82
CA ILE A 1 6.25 -14.35 13.61
C ILE A 1 5.70 -14.86 12.27
N PHE A 2 4.40 -14.74 11.96
CA PHE A 2 3.81 -15.17 10.66
C PHE A 2 4.44 -14.53 9.40
N ARG A 3 4.79 -13.24 9.45
CA ARG A 3 5.46 -12.53 8.34
C ARG A 3 6.86 -13.05 8.01
N VAL A 4 7.58 -13.64 8.98
CA VAL A 4 8.98 -14.08 8.80
C VAL A 4 9.04 -15.40 8.03
N PHE A 5 8.12 -16.33 8.32
CA PHE A 5 8.01 -17.59 7.58
C PHE A 5 7.62 -17.37 6.11
N SER A 6 6.74 -16.41 5.82
CA SER A 6 6.37 -16.08 4.43
C SER A 6 7.55 -15.54 3.64
N THR A 7 8.44 -14.76 4.24
CA THR A 7 9.62 -14.20 3.55
C THR A 7 10.69 -15.24 3.22
N GLN A 8 10.80 -16.33 3.98
CA GLN A 8 11.81 -17.36 3.74
C GLN A 8 11.36 -18.36 2.67
N TYR A 9 10.07 -18.77 2.65
CA TYR A 9 9.57 -19.66 1.59
C TYR A 9 9.41 -18.95 0.24
N SER A 10 9.11 -17.64 0.25
CA SER A 10 8.90 -16.84 -0.96
C SER A 10 10.17 -16.60 -1.78
N LYS A 11 11.37 -16.78 -1.19
CA LYS A 11 12.64 -16.62 -1.91
C LYS A 11 12.88 -17.67 -3.01
N LYS A 12 12.18 -18.81 -3.00
CA LYS A 12 12.37 -19.87 -4.02
C LYS A 12 11.33 -19.86 -5.15
N SER A 13 10.17 -19.22 -4.95
CA SER A 13 9.14 -19.03 -5.99
C SER A 13 9.18 -17.65 -6.66
N ILE A 14 9.89 -16.67 -6.08
CA ILE A 14 10.15 -15.36 -6.70
C ILE A 14 11.35 -15.47 -7.64
N LYS A 15 11.14 -15.97 -8.85
CA LYS A 15 11.95 -15.53 -10.02
C LYS A 15 11.14 -15.35 -11.30
N THR A 16 9.87 -15.78 -11.35
CA THR A 16 9.13 -15.78 -12.63
C THR A 16 7.64 -15.41 -12.51
N ILE A 17 7.20 -14.80 -11.42
CA ILE A 17 5.81 -14.31 -11.32
C ILE A 17 5.81 -12.79 -11.47
N PRO A 18 5.25 -12.26 -12.58
CA PRO A 18 5.01 -10.84 -12.73
C PRO A 18 4.28 -10.29 -11.50
N VAL A 19 4.81 -9.22 -10.91
CA VAL A 19 4.24 -8.55 -9.73
C VAL A 19 2.76 -8.18 -9.94
N GLY A 20 2.37 -7.94 -11.20
CA GLY A 20 0.98 -7.73 -11.61
C GLY A 20 0.05 -8.93 -11.33
N ILE A 21 0.47 -10.15 -11.67
CA ILE A 21 -0.36 -11.37 -11.50
C ILE A 21 -0.60 -11.63 -10.01
N PHE A 22 0.44 -11.49 -9.18
CA PHE A 22 0.32 -11.64 -7.74
C PHE A 22 -0.63 -10.58 -7.13
N SER A 23 -0.59 -9.35 -7.65
CA SER A 23 -1.46 -8.27 -7.19
C SER A 23 -2.94 -8.51 -7.53
N VAL A 24 -3.22 -9.02 -8.73
CA VAL A 24 -4.57 -9.39 -9.17
C VAL A 24 -5.08 -10.58 -8.36
N PHE A 25 -4.26 -11.62 -8.18
CA PHE A 25 -4.61 -12.79 -7.38
C PHE A 25 -5.00 -12.41 -5.95
N LYS A 26 -4.19 -11.56 -5.31
CA LYS A 26 -4.47 -11.07 -3.95
C LYS A 26 -5.81 -10.34 -3.85
N ARG A 27 -6.19 -9.56 -4.86
CA ARG A 27 -7.47 -8.83 -4.89
C ARG A 27 -8.66 -9.77 -5.02
N ILE A 28 -8.56 -10.76 -5.90
CA ILE A 28 -9.61 -11.77 -6.10
C ILE A 28 -9.79 -12.58 -4.81
N VAL A 29 -8.70 -13.16 -4.29
CA VAL A 29 -8.74 -13.98 -3.07
C VAL A 29 -9.27 -13.17 -1.89
N GLY A 30 -8.80 -11.94 -1.70
CA GLY A 30 -9.28 -11.07 -0.63
C GLY A 30 -10.77 -10.76 -0.75
N SER A 31 -11.25 -10.45 -1.97
CA SER A 31 -12.67 -10.21 -2.22
C SER A 31 -13.53 -11.44 -1.99
N THR A 32 -13.08 -12.62 -2.43
CA THR A 32 -13.80 -13.89 -2.23
C THR A 32 -13.90 -14.23 -0.75
N ILE A 33 -12.80 -14.14 -0.01
CA ILE A 33 -12.81 -14.41 1.44
C ILE A 33 -13.72 -13.42 2.16
N PHE A 34 -13.61 -12.13 1.85
CA PHE A 34 -14.47 -11.11 2.45
C PHE A 34 -15.95 -11.38 2.17
N PHE A 35 -16.31 -11.70 0.93
CA PHE A 35 -17.68 -12.02 0.54
C PHE A 35 -18.24 -13.22 1.33
N LEU A 36 -17.46 -14.30 1.44
CA LEU A 36 -17.84 -15.49 2.23
C LEU A 36 -17.98 -15.16 3.72
N CYS A 37 -17.08 -14.36 4.29
CA CYS A 37 -17.18 -13.93 5.67
C CYS A 37 -18.43 -13.09 5.92
N VAL A 38 -18.72 -12.11 5.07
CA VAL A 38 -19.90 -11.25 5.24
C VAL A 38 -21.18 -12.05 5.12
N LEU A 39 -21.28 -12.97 4.14
CA LEU A 39 -22.42 -13.87 4.03
C LEU A 39 -22.59 -14.75 5.28
N SER A 40 -21.50 -15.24 5.86
CA SER A 40 -21.57 -16.09 7.06
C SER A 40 -21.96 -15.34 8.33
N PHE A 41 -21.56 -14.07 8.49
CA PHE A 41 -21.81 -13.29 9.70
C PHE A 41 -23.09 -12.44 9.64
N PHE A 42 -23.43 -11.89 8.47
CA PHE A 42 -24.50 -10.89 8.31
C PHE A 42 -25.64 -11.34 7.38
N GLY A 43 -25.49 -12.50 6.72
CA GLY A 43 -26.50 -13.05 5.82
C GLY A 43 -26.63 -12.29 4.49
N GLN A 44 -27.60 -12.72 3.66
CA GLN A 44 -27.83 -12.13 2.32
C GLN A 44 -28.48 -10.74 2.39
N GLU A 45 -29.16 -10.43 3.49
CA GLU A 45 -29.83 -9.14 3.75
C GLU A 45 -28.86 -7.96 3.70
N HIS A 46 -27.60 -8.14 4.11
CA HIS A 46 -26.56 -7.11 4.07
C HIS A 46 -26.28 -6.59 2.65
N PHE A 47 -26.46 -7.45 1.64
CA PHE A 47 -26.29 -7.08 0.24
C PHE A 47 -27.59 -6.65 -0.42
N SER A 48 -28.74 -6.60 0.26
CA SER A 48 -30.00 -6.17 -0.36
C SER A 48 -29.99 -4.68 -0.73
N GLU A 49 -29.35 -3.86 0.11
CA GLU A 49 -29.04 -2.44 -0.15
C GLU A 49 -27.96 -2.26 -1.22
N ILE A 50 -27.29 -3.36 -1.59
CA ILE A 50 -26.38 -3.67 -2.72
C ILE A 50 -26.96 -3.65 -4.13
N PHE A 51 -28.28 -3.77 -4.25
CA PHE A 51 -28.96 -3.99 -5.53
C PHE A 51 -30.02 -2.96 -5.90
N LYS A 52 -30.42 -2.06 -4.99
CA LYS A 52 -31.30 -0.93 -5.30
C LYS A 52 -30.67 0.04 -6.34
N PRO A 53 -31.24 0.24 -7.54
CA PRO A 53 -30.56 0.91 -8.66
C PRO A 53 -30.39 2.44 -8.52
N PHE A 54 -31.16 3.10 -7.65
CA PHE A 54 -31.22 4.56 -7.60
C PHE A 54 -30.13 5.24 -6.75
N PHE A 55 -29.46 4.50 -5.86
CA PHE A 55 -28.50 5.08 -4.88
C PHE A 55 -27.03 4.62 -5.11
N ARG A 56 -26.71 4.01 -6.26
CA ARG A 56 -25.41 3.31 -6.41
C ARG A 56 -24.62 3.61 -7.68
N ILE A 57 -25.18 4.35 -8.63
CA ILE A 57 -24.46 4.70 -9.87
C ILE A 57 -23.30 5.65 -9.57
N ASP A 58 -23.48 6.56 -8.63
CA ASP A 58 -22.45 7.43 -8.06
C ASP A 58 -21.28 6.62 -7.48
N ILE A 59 -21.57 5.59 -6.68
CA ILE A 59 -20.55 4.68 -6.12
C ILE A 59 -19.89 3.88 -7.24
N ALA A 60 -20.66 3.38 -8.21
CA ALA A 60 -20.11 2.64 -9.34
C ALA A 60 -19.18 3.50 -10.22
N ILE A 61 -19.52 4.77 -10.44
CA ILE A 61 -18.69 5.73 -11.16
C ILE A 61 -17.43 6.06 -10.35
N TYR A 62 -17.56 6.32 -9.05
CA TYR A 62 -16.42 6.56 -8.17
C TYR A 62 -15.43 5.39 -8.20
N MET A 63 -15.92 4.16 -8.00
CA MET A 63 -15.10 2.95 -7.99
C MET A 63 -14.55 2.63 -9.38
N GLY A 64 -15.32 2.87 -10.44
CA GLY A 64 -14.92 2.60 -11.82
C GLY A 64 -13.88 3.59 -12.34
N VAL A 65 -14.01 4.87 -12.04
CA VAL A 65 -13.16 5.94 -12.58
C VAL A 65 -12.00 6.23 -11.64
N ILE A 66 -12.26 6.60 -10.39
CA ILE A 66 -11.22 7.09 -9.47
C ILE A 66 -10.26 5.96 -9.08
N ILE A 67 -10.78 4.78 -8.73
CA ILE A 67 -9.91 3.65 -8.36
C ILE A 67 -9.13 3.13 -9.56
N SER A 68 -9.76 2.97 -10.73
CA SER A 68 -9.07 2.46 -11.91
C SER A 68 -7.98 3.42 -12.40
N LEU A 69 -8.23 4.73 -12.38
CA LEU A 69 -7.22 5.74 -12.70
C LEU A 69 -6.08 5.73 -11.68
N GLY A 70 -6.39 5.71 -10.38
CA GLY A 70 -5.37 5.62 -9.33
C GLY A 70 -4.52 4.36 -9.47
N LEU A 71 -5.14 3.24 -9.83
CA LEU A 71 -4.46 1.98 -10.08
C LEU A 71 -3.57 2.04 -11.33
N PHE A 72 -4.04 2.66 -12.41
CA PHE A 72 -3.26 2.84 -13.63
C PHE A 72 -2.03 3.73 -13.39
N VAL A 73 -2.19 4.85 -12.67
CA VAL A 73 -1.09 5.73 -12.25
C VAL A 73 -0.11 4.96 -11.36
N TRP A 74 -0.60 4.16 -10.43
CA TRP A 74 0.22 3.32 -9.56
C TRP A 74 1.04 2.29 -10.35
N TYR A 75 0.42 1.58 -11.30
CA TYR A 75 1.12 0.64 -12.16
C TYR A 75 2.19 1.31 -13.00
N LYS A 76 1.91 2.47 -13.60
CA LYS A 76 2.91 3.27 -14.32
C LYS A 76 4.07 3.72 -13.42
N GLY A 77 3.78 4.13 -12.19
CA GLY A 77 4.80 4.52 -11.21
C GLY A 77 5.69 3.35 -10.79
N MET A 78 5.14 2.14 -10.70
CA MET A 78 5.90 0.93 -10.36
C MET A 78 6.83 0.46 -11.48
N THR A 79 6.48 0.64 -12.75
CA THR A 79 7.28 0.11 -13.89
C THR A 79 8.64 0.77 -14.08
N GLY A 80 8.94 1.89 -13.42
CA GLY A 80 10.23 2.59 -13.51
C GLY A 80 10.85 2.99 -12.17
N SER A 81 10.25 2.61 -11.04
CA SER A 81 10.72 3.04 -9.71
C SER A 81 11.51 1.94 -8.99
N THR A 82 12.56 2.32 -8.27
CA THR A 82 13.25 1.41 -7.37
C THR A 82 12.36 1.04 -6.19
N SER A 83 12.58 -0.13 -5.58
CA SER A 83 11.85 -0.57 -4.38
C SER A 83 11.93 0.44 -3.21
N SER A 84 13.02 1.23 -3.14
CA SER A 84 13.18 2.28 -2.14
C SER A 84 12.25 3.48 -2.41
N ASN A 85 12.15 3.94 -3.65
CA ASN A 85 11.24 5.04 -4.02
C ASN A 85 9.77 4.63 -3.81
N LEU A 86 9.43 3.37 -4.13
CA LEU A 86 8.09 2.84 -3.86
C LEU A 86 7.79 2.74 -2.36
N ALA A 87 8.76 2.37 -1.53
CA ALA A 87 8.58 2.34 -0.07
C ALA A 87 8.35 3.75 0.50
N ILE A 88 9.07 4.75 0.00
CA ILE A 88 8.87 6.16 0.37
C ILE A 88 7.47 6.61 -0.07
N ALA A 89 7.06 6.35 -1.32
CA ALA A 89 5.74 6.70 -1.82
C ALA A 89 4.59 6.05 -1.01
N ASN A 90 4.70 4.77 -0.66
CA ASN A 90 3.73 4.08 0.19
C ASN A 90 3.66 4.68 1.60
N SER A 91 4.75 5.22 2.11
CA SER A 91 4.78 5.86 3.43
C SER A 91 3.93 7.14 3.49
N PHE A 92 3.61 7.75 2.35
CA PHE A 92 2.70 8.89 2.27
C PHE A 92 1.22 8.50 2.25
N GLN A 93 0.88 7.25 1.94
CA GLN A 93 -0.53 6.81 1.84
C GLN A 93 -1.35 7.09 3.11
N PRO A 94 -0.85 6.85 4.34
CA PRO A 94 -1.61 7.15 5.54
C PRO A 94 -1.91 8.64 5.71
N VAL A 95 -0.93 9.50 5.41
CA VAL A 95 -1.09 10.97 5.50
C VAL A 95 -2.10 11.45 4.47
N ALA A 96 -1.95 11.01 3.22
CA ALA A 96 -2.89 11.33 2.15
C ALA A 96 -4.31 10.82 2.49
N GLY A 97 -4.43 9.62 3.05
CA GLY A 97 -5.72 9.06 3.46
C GLY A 97 -6.43 9.91 4.51
N VAL A 98 -5.72 10.37 5.55
CA VAL A 98 -6.30 11.24 6.58
C VAL A 98 -6.67 12.61 5.99
N MET A 99 -5.81 13.20 5.14
CA MET A 99 -6.12 14.48 4.50
C MET A 99 -7.35 14.39 3.59
N PHE A 100 -7.44 13.34 2.77
CA PHE A 100 -8.60 13.15 1.89
C PHE A 100 -9.87 12.80 2.66
N ALA A 101 -9.79 12.08 3.77
CA ALA A 101 -10.93 11.87 4.65
C ALA A 101 -11.48 13.21 5.17
N TYR A 102 -10.58 14.10 5.63
CA TYR A 102 -10.98 15.44 6.08
C TYR A 102 -11.56 16.31 4.95
N ILE A 103 -10.92 16.34 3.77
CA ILE A 103 -11.31 17.24 2.67
C ILE A 103 -12.57 16.74 1.92
N ILE A 104 -12.63 15.44 1.61
CA ILE A 104 -13.69 14.88 0.75
C ILE A 104 -14.89 14.44 1.57
N VAL A 105 -14.66 13.79 2.72
CA VAL A 105 -15.75 13.25 3.56
C VAL A 105 -16.22 14.31 4.57
N GLY A 106 -15.38 15.28 4.90
CA GLY A 106 -15.71 16.30 5.91
C GLY A 106 -15.67 15.75 7.34
N GLU A 107 -15.16 14.53 7.53
CA GLU A 107 -15.06 13.91 8.85
C GLU A 107 -13.94 14.57 9.66
N ILE A 108 -14.32 15.16 10.79
CA ILE A 108 -13.35 15.66 11.77
C ILE A 108 -12.77 14.44 12.50
N PRO A 109 -11.44 14.23 12.45
CA PRO A 109 -10.83 13.06 13.06
C PRO A 109 -11.20 12.94 14.54
N SER A 110 -11.73 11.80 14.93
CA SER A 110 -12.04 11.53 16.34
C SER A 110 -10.74 11.50 17.16
N ARG A 111 -10.85 11.70 18.48
CA ARG A 111 -9.69 11.64 19.38
C ARG A 111 -8.92 10.31 19.26
N ALA A 112 -9.63 9.21 19.05
CA ALA A 112 -9.01 7.90 18.81
C ALA A 112 -8.28 7.83 17.47
N GLN A 113 -8.85 8.40 16.41
CA GLN A 113 -8.18 8.50 15.10
C GLN A 113 -6.95 9.41 15.16
N LEU A 114 -6.96 10.45 16.00
CA LEU A 114 -5.81 11.31 16.19
C LEU A 114 -4.64 10.55 16.85
N PHE A 115 -4.91 9.79 17.92
CA PHE A 115 -3.90 8.95 18.57
C PHE A 115 -3.36 7.86 17.64
N GLY A 116 -4.25 7.20 16.89
CA GLY A 116 -3.88 6.24 15.85
C GLY A 116 -3.02 6.88 14.75
N GLY A 117 -3.41 8.07 14.29
CA GLY A 117 -2.71 8.84 13.26
C GLY A 117 -1.32 9.27 13.69
N ILE A 118 -1.16 9.76 14.93
CA ILE A 118 0.15 10.11 15.51
C ILE A 118 1.04 8.86 15.58
N THR A 119 0.49 7.71 16.01
CA THR A 119 1.24 6.44 16.09
C THR A 119 1.72 5.97 14.71
N ILE A 120 0.90 6.13 13.67
CA ILE A 120 1.30 5.79 12.30
C ILE A 120 2.35 6.78 11.79
N MET A 121 2.18 8.09 12.04
CA MET A 121 3.13 9.12 11.64
C MET A 121 4.51 8.92 12.28
N THR A 122 4.60 8.56 13.56
CA THR A 122 5.88 8.28 14.22
C THR A 122 6.56 7.07 13.60
N GLY A 123 5.82 5.99 13.32
CA GLY A 123 6.34 4.82 12.61
C GLY A 123 6.88 5.16 11.22
N VAL A 124 6.15 5.96 10.44
CA VAL A 124 6.58 6.44 9.13
C VAL A 124 7.83 7.31 9.24
N PHE A 125 7.89 8.21 10.22
CA PHE A 125 9.04 9.09 10.42
C PHE A 125 10.33 8.32 10.74
N ILE A 126 10.24 7.32 11.62
CA ILE A 126 11.37 6.43 11.94
C ILE A 126 11.81 5.63 10.71
N ALA A 127 10.85 5.12 9.92
CA ALA A 127 11.15 4.39 8.70
C ALA A 127 11.89 5.26 7.67
N LEU A 128 11.46 6.51 7.49
CA LEU A 128 12.10 7.47 6.57
C LEU A 128 13.54 7.79 7.00
N ILE A 129 13.78 8.06 8.29
CA ILE A 129 15.14 8.30 8.80
C ILE A 129 16.04 7.09 8.56
N THR A 130 15.52 5.88 8.77
CA THR A 130 16.25 4.64 8.57
C THR A 130 16.66 4.45 7.11
N VAL A 131 15.75 4.74 6.17
CA VAL A 131 16.03 4.68 4.73
C VAL A 131 17.12 5.69 4.34
N ILE A 132 17.04 6.93 4.82
CA ILE A 132 18.04 7.98 4.51
C ILE A 132 19.42 7.59 5.03
N LYS A 133 19.52 7.14 6.29
CA LYS A 133 20.81 6.73 6.90
C LYS A 133 21.43 5.53 6.18
N THR A 134 20.63 4.53 5.83
CA THR A 134 21.10 3.33 5.12
C THR A 134 21.58 3.68 3.71
N GLY A 135 20.88 4.57 3.01
CA GLY A 135 21.28 5.05 1.70
C GLY A 135 22.59 5.85 1.71
N GLN A 136 22.80 6.70 2.73
CA GLN A 136 24.05 7.46 2.88
C GLN A 136 25.25 6.55 3.19
N LYS A 137 25.08 5.58 4.10
CA LYS A 137 26.15 4.65 4.47
C LYS A 137 26.67 3.87 3.26
N LYS A 138 25.76 3.30 2.46
CA LYS A 138 26.14 2.53 1.26
C LYS A 138 26.93 3.38 0.25
N ARG A 139 26.52 4.64 0.05
CA ARG A 139 27.19 5.56 -0.87
C ARG A 139 28.58 6.00 -0.37
N LEU A 140 28.78 6.07 0.95
CA LEU A 140 30.09 6.37 1.54
C LEU A 140 31.05 5.18 1.42
N ASP A 141 30.54 3.97 1.62
CA ASP A 141 31.32 2.73 1.45
C ASP A 141 31.80 2.59 -0.02
N ASP A 142 30.90 2.79 -1.00
CA ASP A 142 31.22 2.74 -2.44
C ASP A 142 32.29 3.77 -2.86
N LEU A 143 32.25 5.00 -2.29
CA LEU A 143 33.23 6.06 -2.55
C LEU A 143 34.60 5.78 -1.92
N SER A 144 34.63 5.02 -0.82
CA SER A 144 35.87 4.62 -0.15
C SER A 144 36.59 3.49 -0.89
N GLU A 145 35.84 2.52 -1.44
CA GLU A 145 36.38 1.48 -2.32
C GLU A 145 36.90 2.08 -3.63
N SER A 146 36.13 2.97 -4.29
CA SER A 146 36.57 3.55 -5.57
C SER A 146 37.88 4.31 -5.47
N ARG A 147 38.12 4.99 -4.33
CA ARG A 147 39.38 5.70 -4.07
C ARG A 147 40.55 4.74 -3.86
N SER A 148 40.35 3.61 -3.15
CA SER A 148 41.45 2.65 -2.96
C SER A 148 41.89 1.96 -4.26
N PHE A 149 41.00 1.81 -5.25
CA PHE A 149 41.35 1.30 -6.58
C PHE A 149 42.05 2.31 -7.49
N THR A 150 42.00 3.61 -7.19
CA THR A 150 42.68 4.64 -8.01
C THR A 150 44.10 4.97 -7.52
N ASP A 151 44.45 4.54 -6.30
CA ASP A 151 45.73 4.80 -5.65
C ASP A 151 46.74 3.62 -5.80
N VAL A 152 46.48 2.67 -6.72
CA VAL A 152 47.36 1.52 -7.08
C VAL A 152 47.83 1.66 -8.52
#